data_AF-A0A9C8ZQT4-F1
#
_entry.id   AF-A0A9C8ZQT4-F1
#
_cell.length_a   1.000
_cell.length_b   1.000
_cell.length_c   1.000
_cell.angle_alpha   90.00
_cell.angle_beta   90.00
_cell.angle_gamma   90.00
#
_symmetry.space_group_name_H-M   'P 1'
#
loop_
_entity.id
_entity.type
_entity.pdbx_description
1 polymer ?
#
loop_
_entity_poly.entity_id
_entity_poly.type
_entity_poly.pdbx_seq_one_letter_code
_entity_poly.pdbx_strand_id
1 'polypeptide(L)' 'MIAVIDYGAGNLRSARNALAHLGAEVITVRQPEQLAGVEKIVLPGVGAF' A
#
# COMPACT_ATOMS: atom_id res chain seq x y z
N MET A 1 -9.51 -5.73 4.09
CA MET A 1 -8.10 -5.75 3.64
C MET A 1 -7.77 -4.52 2.79
N ILE A 2 -6.66 -3.83 3.08
CA ILE A 2 -6.18 -2.64 2.35
C ILE A 2 -4.98 -3.00 1.46
N ALA A 3 -5.02 -2.63 0.18
CA ALA A 3 -3.84 -2.72 -0.70
C ALA A 3 -3.04 -1.43 -0.68
N VAL A 4 -1.72 -1.55 -0.54
CA VAL A 4 -0.78 -0.47 -0.80
C VAL A 4 -0.05 -0.78 -2.10
N ILE A 5 -0.19 0.10 -3.09
CA ILE A 5 0.40 -0.08 -4.42
C ILE A 5 1.90 0.20 -4.35
N ASP A 6 2.70 -0.79 -4.70
CA ASP A 6 4.14 -0.66 -4.85
C ASP A 6 4.50 -0.48 -6.32
N TYR A 7 4.71 0.78 -6.70
CA TYR A 7 5.25 1.18 -7.99
C TYR A 7 6.71 1.68 -7.87
N GLY A 8 7.40 1.37 -6.77
CA GLY A 8 8.76 1.84 -6.48
C GLY A 8 8.84 3.12 -5.63
N ALA A 9 7.75 3.50 -4.94
CA ALA A 9 7.77 4.66 -4.04
C ALA A 9 8.66 4.42 -2.81
N GLY A 10 9.53 5.38 -2.50
CA GLY A 10 10.49 5.28 -1.38
C GLY A 10 9.86 5.26 0.02
N ASN A 11 8.59 5.65 0.17
CA ASN A 11 7.89 5.74 1.46
C ASN A 11 6.95 4.55 1.76
N LEU A 12 7.02 3.46 0.98
CA LEU A 12 6.14 2.29 1.13
C LEU A 12 6.17 1.70 2.55
N ARG A 13 7.36 1.60 3.16
CA ARG A 13 7.55 1.06 4.51
C ARG A 13 6.84 1.92 5.56
N SER A 14 6.92 3.25 5.43
CA SER A 14 6.25 4.18 6.35
C SER A 14 4.73 4.08 6.25
N ALA A 15 4.19 4.02 5.02
CA ALA A 15 2.75 3.85 4.80
C ALA A 15 2.24 2.53 5.40
N ARG A 16 2.95 1.41 5.17
CA ARG A 16 2.60 0.11 5.75
C ARG A 16 2.63 0.13 7.28
N ASN A 17 3.66 0.72 7.87
CA ASN A 17 3.79 0.79 9.33
C ASN A 17 2.65 1.59 9.97
N ALA A 18 2.27 2.73 9.37
CA ALA A 18 1.16 3.55 9.86
C ALA A 18 -0.16 2.77 9.83
N LEU A 19 -0.46 2.09 8.72
CA LEU A 19 -1.67 1.28 8.58
C LEU A 19 -1.69 0.09 9.55
N ALA A 20 -0.56 -0.61 9.72
CA ALA A 20 -0.43 -1.69 10.68
C ALA A 20 -0.61 -1.22 12.13
N HIS A 21 -0.07 -0.04 12.46
CA HIS A 21 -0.25 0.58 13.79
C HIS A 21 -1.72 0.90 14.10
N LEU A 22 -2.52 1.21 13.07
CA LEU A 22 -3.97 1.42 13.18
C LEU A 22 -4.77 0.10 13.21
N GLY A 23 -4.10 -1.06 13.22
CA GLY A 23 -4.73 -2.37 13.22
C GLY A 23 -5.29 -2.80 11.86
N ALA A 24 -4.89 -2.15 10.76
CA ALA A 24 -5.36 -2.54 9.43
C ALA A 24 -4.60 -3.76 8.91
N GLU A 25 -5.33 -4.68 8.28
CA GLU A 25 -4.73 -5.73 7.46
C GLU A 25 -4.31 -5.15 6.11
N VAL A 26 -3.01 -5.21 5.83
CA VAL A 26 -2.39 -4.57 4.65
C VAL A 26 -1.67 -5.59 3.80
N ILE A 27 -1.90 -5.52 2.49
CA ILE A 27 -1.10 -6.23 1.49
C ILE A 27 -0.36 -5.22 0.61
N THR A 28 0.83 -5.58 0.16
CA THR A 28 1.57 -4.82 -0.86
C THR A 28 1.27 -5.41 -2.22
N VAL A 29 0.86 -4.57 -3.16
CA VAL A 29 0.42 -4.99 -4.49
C VAL A 29 1.32 -4.38 -5.56
N ARG A 30 1.85 -5.23 -6.44
CA ARG A 30 2.66 -4.86 -7.60
C ARG A 30 1.98 -5.18 -8.92
N GLN A 31 1.01 -6.08 -8.91
CA GLN A 31 0.31 -6.55 -10.09
C GLN A 31 -1.21 -6.48 -9.89
N PRO A 32 -2.00 -6.14 -10.92
CA PRO A 32 -3.45 -5.97 -10.80
C PRO A 32 -4.18 -7.19 -10.24
N GLU A 33 -3.70 -8.41 -10.53
CA GLU A 33 -4.32 -9.66 -10.12
C GLU A 33 -4.32 -9.84 -8.59
N GLN A 34 -3.42 -9.15 -7.89
CA GLN A 34 -3.32 -9.18 -6.43
C GLN A 34 -4.37 -8.30 -5.74
N LEU A 35 -5.17 -7.54 -6.49
CA LEU A 35 -6.27 -6.72 -5.96
C LEU A 35 -7.55 -7.51 -5.70
N ALA A 36 -7.58 -8.80 -6.06
CA ALA A 36 -8.74 -9.66 -5.81
C ALA A 36 -9.06 -9.70 -4.29
N GLY A 37 -10.30 -9.32 -3.93
CA GLY A 37 -10.76 -9.32 -2.53
C GLY A 37 -10.30 -8.11 -1.70
N VAL A 38 -9.62 -7.13 -2.29
CA VAL A 38 -9.25 -5.88 -1.62
C VAL A 38 -10.44 -4.94 -1.56
N GLU A 39 -10.64 -4.31 -0.40
CA GLU A 39 -11.76 -3.37 -0.18
C GLU A 39 -11.35 -1.90 -0.39
N LYS A 40 -10.07 -1.59 -0.16
CA LYS A 40 -9.54 -0.22 -0.17
C LYS A 40 -8.12 -0.19 -0.73
N ILE A 41 -7.78 0.88 -1.43
CA ILE A 41 -6.46 1.06 -2.06
C ILE A 41 -5.80 2.33 -1.52
N VAL A 42 -4.50 2.23 -1.26
CA VAL A 42 -3.59 3.33 -0.97
C VAL A 42 -2.54 3.38 -2.07
N LEU A 43 -2.49 4.50 -2.78
CA LEU A 43 -1.42 4.80 -3.73
C LEU A 43 -0.42 5.73 -3.02
N PRO A 44 0.73 5.22 -2.54
CA PRO A 44 1.74 6.05 -1.90
C PRO A 44 2.33 7.04 -2.91
N GLY A 45 3.02 8.06 -2.42
CA GLY A 45 3.63 9.08 -3.26
C GLY A 45 4.77 9.78 -2.56
N VAL A 46 5.87 9.97 -3.26
CA VAL A 46 6.91 10.93 -2.90
C VAL A 46 6.98 11.95 -4.04
N GLY A 47 7.21 13.23 -3.73
CA GLY A 47 7.35 14.25 -4.76
C GLY A 47 8.49 13.92 -5.74
N ALA A 48 8.48 14.56 -6.91
CA ALA A 48 9.58 14.46 -7.85
C ALA A 48 10.83 15.13 -7.25
N PHE A 49 11.94 14.38 -7.22
CA PHE A 49 13.28 14.88 -6.92
C PHE A 49 14.19 14.57 -8.10
#